data_AF-A0A5N6IV26-F1
#
_entry.id   AF-A0A5N6IV26-F1
#
_cell.length_a   1.000
_cell.length_b   1.000
_cell.length_c   1.000
_cell.angle_alpha   90.00
_cell.angle_beta   90.00
_cell.angle_gamma   90.00
#
_symmetry.space_group_name_H-M   'P 1'
#
loop_
_entity.id
_entity.type
_entity.pdbx_description
1 polymer ?
#
loop_
_entity_poly.entity_id
_entity_poly.type
_entity_poly.pdbx_seq_one_letter_code
_entity_poly.pdbx_strand_id
1 'polypeptide(L)'
;MATTDSETSVLQFEYTADGDTVYWDLSSINLDSDSEFITAGFSATPSDSSCSSASCSAGDTDCADSYQQPDDTDTNSCSASAGITVTLG
;
A
#
# COMPACT_ATOMS: atom_id res chain seq x y z
N MET A 1 8.91 -17.66 -11.62
CA MET A 1 7.44 -17.61 -11.43
C MET A 1 7.09 -18.57 -10.32
N ALA A 2 6.36 -18.13 -9.29
CA ALA A 2 5.91 -18.99 -8.21
C ALA A 2 4.97 -20.07 -8.77
N THR A 3 5.15 -21.32 -8.34
CA THR A 3 4.34 -22.48 -8.77
C THR A 3 3.27 -22.86 -7.75
N THR A 4 3.10 -22.03 -6.71
CA THR A 4 2.17 -22.19 -5.59
C THR A 4 1.67 -20.82 -5.18
N ASP A 5 0.36 -20.68 -4.96
CA ASP A 5 -0.23 -19.47 -4.40
C ASP A 5 0.11 -19.44 -2.90
N SER A 6 1.19 -18.73 -2.54
CA SER A 6 1.62 -18.54 -1.17
C SER A 6 1.29 -17.11 -0.74
N GLU A 7 0.41 -16.98 0.25
CA GLU A 7 0.04 -15.70 0.87
C GLU A 7 0.91 -15.38 2.09
N THR A 8 2.09 -16.01 2.19
CA THR A 8 2.99 -15.87 3.34
C THR A 8 3.77 -14.56 3.35
N SER A 9 3.94 -13.92 2.19
CA SER A 9 4.70 -12.68 1.99
C SER A 9 3.98 -11.81 0.96
N VAL A 10 3.17 -10.86 1.41
CA VAL A 10 2.22 -10.12 0.56
C VAL A 10 2.25 -8.64 0.91
N LEU A 11 2.56 -7.82 -0.09
CA LEU A 11 2.23 -6.39 -0.07
C LEU A 11 0.76 -6.25 -0.41
N GLN A 12 0.00 -5.61 0.48
CA GLN A 12 -1.44 -5.44 0.32
C GLN A 12 -1.75 -3.99 -0.06
N PHE A 13 -2.63 -3.83 -1.06
CA PHE A 13 -3.36 -2.58 -1.30
C PHE A 13 -4.79 -2.82 -0.86
N GLU A 14 -5.19 -2.19 0.23
CA GLU A 14 -6.51 -2.36 0.84
C GLU A 14 -7.38 -1.16 0.47
N TYR A 15 -8.67 -1.40 0.18
CA TYR A 15 -9.61 -0.30 -0.08
C TYR A 15 -11.04 -0.64 0.34
N THR A 16 -11.78 0.38 0.74
CA THR A 16 -13.20 0.33 1.05
C THR A 16 -13.90 1.55 0.45
N ALA A 17 -14.91 1.34 -0.38
CA ALA A 17 -15.76 2.42 -0.88
C ALA A 17 -16.97 2.63 0.06
N ASP A 18 -17.21 3.87 0.46
CA ASP A 18 -18.36 4.29 1.26
C ASP A 18 -18.95 5.60 0.70
N GLY A 19 -20.06 5.47 -0.03
CA GLY A 19 -20.69 6.59 -0.73
C GLY A 19 -19.75 7.25 -1.73
N ASP A 20 -19.51 8.56 -1.56
CA ASP A 20 -18.63 9.36 -2.41
C ASP A 20 -17.16 9.33 -1.94
N THR A 21 -16.81 8.48 -0.97
CA THR A 21 -15.46 8.36 -0.43
C THR A 21 -14.89 6.97 -0.69
N VAL A 22 -13.61 6.89 -1.05
CA VAL A 22 -12.82 5.65 -0.99
C VAL A 22 -11.78 5.81 0.11
N TYR A 23 -11.76 4.86 1.03
CA TYR A 23 -10.69 4.68 2.01
C TYR A 23 -9.71 3.65 1.46
N TRP A 24 -8.41 3.88 1.62
CA TRP A 24 -7.39 2.98 1.10
C TRP A 24 -6.08 3.10 1.88
N ASP A 25 -5.27 2.06 1.81
CA ASP A 25 -3.93 2.04 2.41
C ASP A 25 -3.02 1.02 1.72
N LEU A 26 -1.74 1.10 2.06
CA LEU A 26 -0.74 0.07 1.76
C LEU A 26 -0.43 -0.66 3.07
N SER A 27 -0.38 -1.98 3.04
CA SER A 27 -0.13 -2.79 4.23
C SER A 27 1.02 -3.77 4.01
N SER A 28 2.02 -3.65 4.88
CA SER A 28 3.22 -4.48 4.95
C SER A 28 3.18 -5.47 6.12
N ILE A 29 2.05 -5.56 6.84
CA ILE A 29 1.84 -6.47 8.00
C ILE A 29 2.21 -7.92 7.68
N ASN A 30 1.95 -8.36 6.45
CA ASN A 30 2.24 -9.71 5.98
C ASN A 30 3.36 -9.75 4.94
N LEU A 31 4.15 -8.69 4.82
CA LEU A 31 5.26 -8.60 3.87
C LEU A 31 6.57 -8.91 4.58
N ASP A 32 7.32 -9.90 4.08
CA ASP A 32 8.64 -10.16 4.66
C ASP A 32 9.60 -9.00 4.37
N SER A 33 10.44 -8.68 5.35
CA SER A 33 11.40 -7.57 5.27
C SER A 33 12.49 -7.78 4.22
N ASP A 34 12.69 -9.00 3.74
CA ASP A 34 13.60 -9.36 2.65
C ASP A 34 12.90 -9.51 1.28
N SER A 35 11.62 -9.12 1.18
CA SER A 35 10.88 -9.21 -0.08
C SER A 35 11.46 -8.32 -1.19
N GLU A 36 11.22 -8.72 -2.45
CA GLU A 36 11.59 -7.92 -3.62
C GLU A 36 10.85 -6.57 -3.65
N PHE A 37 9.65 -6.49 -3.08
CA PHE A 37 8.89 -5.24 -2.99
C PHE A 37 9.54 -4.24 -2.03
N ILE A 38 10.02 -4.71 -0.86
CA ILE A 38 10.82 -3.86 0.03
C ILE A 38 12.11 -3.46 -0.67
N THR A 39 12.82 -4.41 -1.29
CA THR A 39 14.08 -4.15 -2.00
C THR A 39 13.93 -3.10 -3.11
N ALA A 40 12.83 -3.15 -3.88
CA ALA A 40 12.57 -2.22 -4.98
C ALA A 40 11.92 -0.90 -4.54
N GLY A 41 11.18 -0.90 -3.42
CA GLY A 41 10.30 0.19 -3.03
C GLY A 41 8.94 0.12 -3.76
N PHE A 42 7.98 0.88 -3.26
CA PHE A 42 6.62 0.93 -3.81
C PHE A 42 5.90 2.21 -3.40
N SER A 43 4.88 2.58 -4.17
CA SER A 43 4.07 3.77 -3.89
C SER A 43 2.65 3.64 -4.39
N ALA A 44 1.74 4.41 -3.79
CA ALA A 44 0.37 4.60 -4.24
C ALA A 44 0.08 6.10 -4.44
N THR A 45 -0.36 6.46 -5.65
CA THR A 45 -0.62 7.85 -6.02
C THR A 45 -2.05 8.02 -6.52
N PRO A 46 -2.89 8.82 -5.84
CA PRO A 46 -4.19 9.20 -6.34
C PRO A 46 -4.08 10.09 -7.59
N SER A 47 -5.05 9.95 -8.50
CA SER A 47 -5.23 10.84 -9.65
C SER A 47 -5.71 12.24 -9.26
N ASP A 48 -6.29 12.39 -8.07
CA ASP A 48 -6.63 13.67 -7.47
C ASP A 48 -5.49 14.15 -6.58
N SER A 49 -4.80 15.22 -6.98
CA SER A 49 -3.65 15.77 -6.26
C SER A 49 -3.99 16.41 -4.91
N SER A 50 -5.28 16.54 -4.56
CA SER A 50 -5.70 16.99 -3.22
C SER A 50 -5.68 15.85 -2.20
N CYS A 51 -5.62 14.60 -2.64
CA CYS A 51 -5.52 13.42 -1.78
C CYS A 51 -4.06 13.08 -1.47
N SER A 52 -3.82 12.51 -0.29
CA SER A 52 -2.49 12.05 0.12
C SER A 52 -1.97 10.94 -0.78
N SER A 53 -0.67 10.92 -1.05
CA SER A 53 0.03 9.77 -1.63
C SER A 53 0.79 9.01 -0.54
N ALA A 54 1.08 7.73 -0.77
CA ALA A 54 1.91 6.90 0.09
C ALA A 54 3.15 6.42 -0.69
N SER A 55 4.34 6.45 -0.08
CA SER A 55 5.59 6.05 -0.73
C SER A 55 6.57 5.40 0.24
N CYS A 56 6.98 4.18 -0.05
CA CYS A 56 8.02 3.44 0.66
C CYS A 56 9.28 3.35 -0.18
N SER A 57 10.40 3.82 0.39
CA SER A 57 11.69 3.83 -0.31
C SER A 57 12.24 2.41 -0.49
N ALA A 58 13.06 2.22 -1.53
CA ALA A 58 13.80 0.97 -1.71
C ALA A 58 14.64 0.63 -0.46
N GLY A 59 14.43 -0.57 0.08
CA GLY A 59 15.06 -1.10 1.29
C GLY A 59 14.44 -0.63 2.61
N ASP A 60 13.35 0.13 2.58
CA ASP A 60 12.68 0.62 3.80
C ASP A 60 11.77 -0.46 4.41
N THR A 61 12.27 -1.14 5.45
CA THR A 61 11.55 -2.22 6.14
C THR A 61 10.52 -1.73 7.14
N ASP A 62 10.58 -0.45 7.54
CA ASP A 62 9.72 0.15 8.57
C ASP A 62 9.02 1.40 8.00
N CYS A 63 8.53 1.29 6.77
CA CYS A 63 7.95 2.40 6.03
C CYS A 63 6.72 2.97 6.74
N ALA A 64 6.77 4.26 7.10
CA ALA A 64 5.69 4.96 7.81
C ALA A 64 4.45 5.26 6.95
N ASP A 65 4.53 5.09 5.63
CA ASP A 65 3.41 5.27 4.70
C ASP A 65 2.67 3.95 4.42
N SER A 66 3.02 2.88 5.14
CA SER A 66 2.38 1.57 5.05
C SER A 66 2.19 0.97 6.44
N TYR A 67 1.04 0.36 6.68
CA TYR A 67 0.76 -0.38 7.91
C TYR A 67 1.86 -1.40 8.18
N GLN A 68 2.53 -1.27 9.32
CA GLN A 68 3.51 -2.23 9.82
C GLN A 68 2.87 -3.14 10.87
N GLN A 69 1.90 -2.62 11.62
CA GLN A 69 1.19 -3.32 12.69
C GLN A 69 -0.34 -3.14 12.57
N PRO A 70 -1.15 -4.07 13.12
CA PRO A 70 -2.62 -3.99 13.00
C PRO A 70 -3.28 -2.76 13.62
N ASP A 71 -2.61 -2.06 14.54
CA ASP A 71 -3.11 -0.88 15.24
C ASP A 71 -2.55 0.45 14.72
N ASP A 72 -1.76 0.42 13.63
CA ASP A 72 -1.33 1.63 12.94
C ASP A 72 -2.54 2.40 12.36
N THR A 73 -2.31 3.66 11.97
CA THR A 73 -3.37 4.51 11.42
C THR A 73 -2.88 5.23 10.16
N ASP A 74 -2.73 4.47 9.08
CA ASP A 74 -2.25 4.97 7.78
C ASP A 74 -3.35 4.91 6.70
N THR A 75 -4.61 4.77 7.10
CA THR A 75 -5.75 4.85 6.17
C THR A 75 -5.86 6.25 5.55
N ASN A 76 -5.75 6.29 4.23
CA ASN A 76 -5.99 7.47 3.42
C ASN A 76 -7.45 7.51 2.98
N SER A 77 -7.93 8.70 2.59
CA SER A 77 -9.24 8.86 1.97
C SER A 77 -9.17 9.78 0.75
N CYS A 78 -10.03 9.52 -0.21
CA CYS A 78 -10.17 10.33 -1.41
C CYS A 78 -11.62 10.25 -1.92
N SER A 79 -11.97 11.04 -2.94
CA SER A 79 -13.23 10.85 -3.66
C SER A 79 -13.30 9.43 -4.24
N ALA A 80 -14.47 8.78 -4.18
CA ALA A 80 -14.69 7.45 -4.76
C ALA A 80 -14.47 7.40 -6.28
N SER A 81 -14.47 8.56 -6.96
CA SER A 81 -14.12 8.66 -8.38
C SER A 81 -12.63 8.75 -8.66
N ALA A 82 -11.79 8.87 -7.63
CA ALA A 82 -10.34 8.96 -7.80
C ALA A 82 -9.77 7.58 -8.13
N GLY A 83 -9.01 7.49 -9.22
CA GLY A 83 -8.14 6.35 -9.46
C GLY A 83 -6.92 6.39 -8.55
N ILE A 84 -6.54 5.25 -7.97
CA ILE A 84 -5.30 5.07 -7.22
C ILE A 84 -4.35 4.22 -8.05
N THR A 85 -3.16 4.73 -8.35
CA THR A 85 -2.13 3.99 -9.11
C THR A 85 -1.09 3.43 -8.15
N VAL A 86 -0.97 2.11 -8.09
CA VAL A 86 0.10 1.43 -7.34
C VAL A 86 1.28 1.17 -8.27
N THR A 87 2.47 1.59 -7.86
CA THR A 87 3.73 1.37 -8.56
C THR A 87 4.63 0.49 -7.71
N LEU A 88 5.21 -0.54 -8.31
CA LEU A 88 6.10 -1.52 -7.68
C LEU A 88 7.47 -1.42 -8.37
N GLY A 89 8.48 -0.93 -7.63
CA GLY A 89 9.80 -0.59 -8.17
C GLY A 89 9.86 0.71 -8.94
#